data_AF-A0A7Z3GXU3-F1
#
_entry.id   AF-A0A7Z3GXU3-F1
#
_cell.length_a   1.000
_cell.length_b   1.000
_cell.length_c   1.000
_cell.angle_alpha   90.00
_cell.angle_beta   90.00
_cell.angle_gamma   90.00
#
_symmetry.space_group_name_H-M   'P 1'
#
loop_
_entity.id
_entity.type
_entity.pdbx_description
1 polymer ?
#
loop_
_entity_poly.entity_id
_entity_poly.type
_entity_poly.pdbx_seq_one_letter_code
_entity_poly.pdbx_strand_id
1 'polypeptide(L)'
;MALDVQEKAQIVADYQQAVGDTGSPEVQVALLTANINKLQGHFKANGKDHHSRRGLIRMVNQRRKLLDYLKGKDLSRYSALIARLGLRR
;
A
#
# COMPACT_ATOMS: atom_id res chain seq x y z
N MET A 1 2.34 -4.39 13.21
CA MET A 1 3.35 -5.45 12.98
C MET A 1 3.98 -5.22 11.62
N ALA A 2 5.26 -5.55 11.47
CA ALA A 2 5.94 -5.48 10.18
C ALA A 2 5.47 -6.62 9.25
N LEU A 3 5.54 -6.40 7.93
CA LEU A 3 5.40 -7.49 6.95
C LEU A 3 6.57 -8.46 7.11
N ASP A 4 6.28 -9.74 6.96
CA ASP A 4 7.34 -10.73 6.87
C ASP A 4 8.14 -10.54 5.56
N VAL A 5 9.40 -10.99 5.57
CA VAL A 5 10.28 -10.89 4.40
C VAL A 5 9.70 -11.64 3.21
N GLN A 6 9.09 -12.81 3.44
CA GLN A 6 8.51 -13.62 2.36
C GLN A 6 7.29 -12.94 1.74
N GLU A 7 6.37 -12.42 2.57
CA GLU A 7 5.20 -11.70 2.09
C GLU A 7 5.60 -10.43 1.32
N LYS A 8 6.61 -9.71 1.82
CA LYS A 8 7.11 -8.51 1.15
C LYS A 8 7.69 -8.86 -0.23
N ALA A 9 8.50 -9.91 -0.31
CA ALA A 9 9.08 -10.36 -1.57
C ALA A 9 8.00 -10.78 -2.58
N GLN A 10 6.97 -11.49 -2.13
CA GLN A 10 5.84 -11.90 -2.97
C GLN A 10 5.07 -10.69 -3.51
N ILE A 11 4.74 -9.71 -2.65
CA ILE A 11 4.05 -8.48 -3.09
C ILE A 11 4.91 -7.70 -4.10
N VAL A 12 6.22 -7.62 -3.90
CA VAL A 12 7.10 -6.98 -4.89
C VAL A 12 7.05 -7.72 -6.21
N ALA A 13 7.20 -9.05 -6.21
CA ALA A 13 7.18 -9.86 -7.42
C ALA A 13 5.86 -9.74 -8.20
N ASP A 14 4.73 -9.61 -7.50
CA ASP A 14 3.40 -9.53 -8.11
C ASP A 14 3.12 -8.16 -8.76
N TYR A 15 3.70 -7.09 -8.24
CA TYR A 15 3.38 -5.70 -8.64
C TYR A 15 4.53 -4.95 -9.33
N GLN A 16 5.73 -5.54 -9.42
CA GLN A 16 6.86 -4.97 -10.14
C GLN A 16 6.51 -4.75 -11.63
N GLN A 17 6.98 -3.64 -12.20
CA GLN A 17 6.82 -3.36 -13.63
C GLN A 17 7.89 -4.06 -14.47
N ALA A 18 9.06 -4.30 -13.87
CA ALA A 18 10.18 -4.99 -14.48
C ALA A 18 10.91 -5.81 -13.41
N VAL A 19 11.70 -6.80 -13.83
CA VAL A 19 12.48 -7.62 -12.90
C VAL A 19 13.42 -6.73 -12.08
N GLY A 20 13.29 -6.78 -10.75
CA GLY A 20 14.11 -5.98 -9.83
C GLY A 20 13.54 -4.59 -9.49
N ASP A 21 12.37 -4.24 -10.04
CA ASP A 21 11.67 -3.02 -9.64
C ASP A 21 11.08 -3.16 -8.23
N THR A 22 11.71 -2.46 -7.29
CA THR A 22 11.30 -2.41 -5.88
C THR A 22 10.70 -1.06 -5.49
N GLY A 23 10.72 -0.09 -6.40
CA GLY A 23 10.51 1.33 -6.09
C GLY A 23 9.38 1.98 -6.87
N SER A 24 8.76 1.30 -7.82
CA SER A 24 7.64 1.86 -8.58
C SER A 24 6.44 2.22 -7.68
N PRO A 25 5.61 3.18 -8.13
CA PRO A 25 4.37 3.52 -7.43
C PRO A 25 3.49 2.30 -7.18
N GLU A 26 3.42 1.35 -8.11
CA GLU A 26 2.64 0.11 -8.01
C GLU A 26 3.11 -0.73 -6.82
N VAL A 27 4.41 -1.02 -6.75
CA VAL A 27 5.00 -1.83 -5.67
C VAL A 27 4.83 -1.12 -4.32
N GLN A 28 5.12 0.18 -4.26
CA GLN A 28 5.00 0.93 -3.01
C GLN A 28 3.55 0.98 -2.52
N VAL A 29 2.57 1.20 -3.41
CA VAL A 29 1.16 1.24 -3.07
C VAL A 29 0.63 -0.13 -2.64
N ALA A 30 1.08 -1.21 -3.28
CA ALA A 30 0.73 -2.58 -2.87
C ALA A 30 1.26 -2.91 -1.47
N LEU A 31 2.53 -2.59 -1.19
CA LEU A 31 3.14 -2.78 0.14
C LEU A 31 2.45 -1.96 1.23
N LEU A 32 2.12 -0.69 0.95
CA LEU A 32 1.36 0.14 1.89
C LEU A 32 -0.03 -0.42 2.13
N THR A 33 -0.70 -0.92 1.09
CA THR A 33 -2.05 -1.50 1.20
C THR A 33 -2.04 -2.75 2.07
N ALA A 34 -1.09 -3.67 1.86
CA ALA A 34 -0.95 -4.85 2.70
C ALA A 34 -0.71 -4.49 4.18
N ASN A 35 0.18 -3.53 4.46
CA ASN A 35 0.44 -3.04 5.81
C ASN A 35 -0.80 -2.41 6.46
N ILE A 36 -1.52 -1.55 5.73
CA ILE A 36 -2.75 -0.89 6.21
C ILE A 36 -3.80 -1.93 6.57
N ASN A 37 -4.03 -2.92 5.72
CA ASN A 37 -5.03 -3.97 5.96
C ASN A 37 -4.70 -4.81 7.20
N LYS A 38 -3.42 -5.17 7.39
CA LYS A 38 -2.98 -5.86 8.62
C LYS A 38 -3.22 -5.04 9.88
N LEU A 39 -2.87 -3.75 9.83
CA LEU A 39 -3.04 -2.85 10.98
C LEU A 39 -4.50 -2.55 11.31
N GLN A 40 -5.39 -2.57 10.32
CA GLN A 40 -6.82 -2.37 10.56
C GLN A 40 -7.40 -3.43 11.51
N GLY A 41 -6.96 -4.69 11.42
CA GLY A 41 -7.32 -5.75 12.36
C GLY A 41 -6.83 -5.48 13.78
N HIS A 42 -5.58 -5.04 13.93
CA HIS A 42 -4.96 -4.69 15.22
C HIS A 42 -5.76 -3.62 15.97
N PHE A 43 -6.21 -2.57 15.29
CA PHE A 43 -6.95 -1.47 15.93
C PHE A 43 -8.39 -1.80 16.32
N LYS A 44 -9.00 -2.84 15.72
CA LYS A 44 -10.29 -3.34 16.19
C LYS A 44 -10.18 -3.92 17.60
N ALA A 45 -9.09 -4.63 17.88
CA ALA A 45 -8.80 -5.15 19.22
C ALA A 45 -8.20 -4.09 20.16
N ASN A 46 -7.41 -3.15 19.63
CA ASN A 46 -6.64 -2.17 20.42
C ASN A 46 -7.14 -0.74 20.19
N GLY A 47 -8.36 -0.44 20.63
CA GLY A 47 -9.01 0.86 20.40
C GLY A 47 -8.26 2.07 20.97
N LYS A 48 -7.51 1.89 22.07
CA LYS A 48 -6.76 2.95 22.80
C LYS A 48 -5.35 3.21 22.24
N ASP A 49 -4.89 2.45 21.25
CA ASP A 49 -3.57 2.65 20.65
C ASP A 49 -3.59 3.83 19.66
N HIS A 50 -3.48 5.05 20.19
CA HIS A 50 -3.47 6.28 19.41
C HIS A 50 -2.14 6.54 18.70
N HIS A 51 -1.03 6.10 19.28
CA HIS A 51 0.32 6.31 18.73
C HIS A 51 0.50 5.54 17.42
N SER A 52 0.13 4.26 17.39
CA SER A 52 0.20 3.46 16.17
C SER A 52 -0.85 3.93 15.15
N ARG A 53 -2.01 4.42 15.59
CA ARG A 53 -3.04 4.97 14.68
C ARG A 53 -2.53 6.19 13.91
N ARG A 54 -1.71 7.03 14.53
CA ARG A 54 -1.02 8.13 13.83
C ARG A 54 -0.09 7.61 12.72
N GLY A 55 0.60 6.50 12.97
CA GLY A 55 1.38 5.79 11.95
C GLY A 55 0.51 5.31 10.78
N LEU A 56 -0.64 4.71 11.08
CA LEU A 56 -1.62 4.28 10.07
C LEU A 56 -2.06 5.44 9.17
N ILE A 57 -2.44 6.57 9.76
CA ILE A 57 -2.87 7.76 9.01
C ILE A 57 -1.75 8.25 8.07
N ARG A 58 -0.49 8.25 8.54
CA ARG A 58 0.66 8.60 7.69
C ARG A 58 0.80 7.65 6.49
N MET A 59 0.65 6.34 6.69
CA MET A 59 0.70 5.36 5.59
C MET A 59 -0.44 5.54 4.59
N VAL A 60 -1.66 5.79 5.06
CA VAL A 60 -2.82 6.08 4.20
C VAL A 60 -2.57 7.33 3.35
N ASN A 61 -2.06 8.40 3.96
CA ASN A 61 -1.72 9.64 3.26
C ASN A 61 -0.59 9.44 2.25
N GLN A 62 0.44 8.65 2.59
CA GLN A 62 1.52 8.33 1.66
C GLN A 62 0.98 7.55 0.45
N ARG A 63 0.13 6.54 0.67
CA ARG A 63 -0.51 5.78 -0.41
C ARG A 63 -1.34 6.70 -1.31
N ARG A 64 -2.11 7.63 -0.73
CA ARG A 64 -2.90 8.61 -1.49
C ARG A 64 -2.00 9.47 -2.39
N LYS A 65 -0.91 10.02 -1.86
CA LYS A 65 0.04 10.83 -2.64
C LYS A 65 0.65 10.06 -3.82
N LEU A 66 1.00 8.79 -3.62
CA LEU A 66 1.53 7.93 -4.68
C LEU A 66 0.49 7.64 -5.76
N LEU A 67 -0.76 7.40 -5.36
CA LEU A 67 -1.87 7.22 -6.29
C LEU A 67 -2.18 8.50 -7.07
N ASP A 68 -2.15 9.67 -6.43
CA ASP A 68 -2.34 10.96 -7.07
C ASP A 68 -1.22 11.24 -8.09
N TYR A 69 0.04 10.93 -7.74
CA TYR A 69 1.16 10.99 -8.68
C TYR A 69 0.98 10.05 -9.88
N LEU A 70 0.63 8.79 -9.62
CA LEU A 70 0.43 7.81 -10.68
C LEU A 70 -0.73 8.21 -11.60
N LYS A 71 -1.83 8.71 -11.04
CA LYS A 71 -2.99 9.22 -11.81
C LYS A 71 -2.61 10.37 -12.72
N GLY A 72 -1.77 11.30 -12.26
CA GLY A 72 -1.29 12.43 -13.06
C GLY A 72 -0.30 12.02 -14.15
N LYS A 73 0.43 10.91 -13.97
CA LYS A 73 1.42 10.42 -14.93
C LYS A 73 0.86 9.45 -15.96
N ASP A 74 0.03 8.51 -15.52
CA ASP A 74 -0.57 7.47 -16.35
C ASP A 74 -1.89 6.98 -15.75
N LEU A 75 -2.99 7.39 -16.39
CA LEU A 75 -4.34 7.06 -15.95
C LEU A 75 -4.66 5.56 -16.11
N SER A 76 -4.07 4.89 -17.10
CA SER A 76 -4.27 3.47 -17.37
C SER A 76 -3.67 2.64 -16.24
N ARG A 77 -2.39 2.89 -15.91
CA ARG A 77 -1.69 2.24 -14.78
C ARG A 77 -2.41 2.48 -13.47
N TYR A 78 -2.84 3.71 -13.20
CA TYR A 78 -3.61 4.06 -12.02
C TYR A 78 -4.91 3.25 -11.91
N SER A 79 -5.68 3.18 -13.01
CA SER A 79 -6.98 2.49 -13.02
C SER A 79 -6.80 0.97 -12.84
N ALA A 80 -5.81 0.39 -13.51
CA ALA A 80 -5.45 -1.02 -13.36
C ALA A 80 -5.02 -1.35 -11.93
N LEU A 81 -4.16 -0.51 -11.32
CA LEU A 81 -3.67 -0.72 -9.96
C LEU A 81 -4.79 -0.65 -8.91
N ILE A 82 -5.68 0.33 -9.02
CA ILE A 82 -6.81 0.48 -8.09
C ILE A 82 -7.78 -0.70 -8.21
N ALA A 83 -8.11 -1.11 -9.43
CA ALA A 83 -8.98 -2.27 -9.66
C ALA A 83 -8.36 -3.53 -9.08
N ARG A 84 -7.06 -3.77 -9.33
CA ARG A 84 -6.32 -4.92 -8.83
C ARG A 84 -6.23 -4.96 -7.30
N LEU A 85 -6.11 -3.80 -6.64
CA LEU A 85 -6.01 -3.71 -5.18
C LEU A 85 -7.37 -3.52 -4.48
N GLY A 86 -8.47 -3.40 -5.22
CA GLY A 86 -9.81 -3.16 -4.66
C GLY A 86 -9.93 -1.85 -3.89
N LEU A 87 -9.14 -0.82 -4.23
CA LEU A 87 -9.16 0.45 -3.52
C LEU A 87 -10.37 1.30 -3.97
N ARG A 88 -11.05 1.96 -3.02
CA ARG A 88 -12.11 2.93 -3.32
C ARG A 88 -11.51 4.33 -3.54
N ARG A 89 -12.08 5.07 -4.49
CA ARG A 89 -11.78 6.50 -4.73
C ARG A 89 -12.43 7.37 -3.66
#